data_AF-A0AAU7G8H5-F1
#
_entry.id   AF-A0AAU7G8H5-F1
#
_cell.length_a   1.000
_cell.length_b   1.000
_cell.length_c   1.000
_cell.angle_alpha   90.00
_cell.angle_beta   90.00
_cell.angle_gamma   90.00
#
_symmetry.space_group_name_H-M   'P 1'
#
loop_
_entity.id
_entity.type
_entity.pdbx_description
1 polymer ?
#
loop_
_entity_poly.entity_id
_entity_poly.type
_entity_poly.pdbx_seq_one_letter_code
_entity_poly.pdbx_strand_id
1 'polypeptide(L)'
;MIPGIDISEWQGHVDFNAVKASGVKFVLIRAGYGRSASQVDHYFAEHYAQAKAAGLQVGAYWYSYAVSPADAANEARACLTVLGNRHFDYPIYFDLEEKWQFANGRNFCDSLVKASVAFWNRMVAMRVYIFLVHHCKITSLPLLLSVMQSG
;
A
#
# COMPACT_ATOMS: atom_id res chain seq x y z
N MET A 1 11.38 16.55 6.93
CA MET A 1 10.24 15.75 6.44
C MET A 1 10.28 15.75 4.93
N ILE A 2 10.10 14.61 4.26
CA ILE A 2 10.04 14.54 2.79
C ILE A 2 8.57 14.73 2.38
N PRO A 3 8.20 15.74 1.57
CA PRO A 3 6.82 15.95 1.15
C PRO A 3 6.31 14.86 0.20
N GLY A 4 5.11 14.35 0.44
CA GLY A 4 4.46 13.33 -0.39
C GLY A 4 2.94 13.47 -0.36
N ILE A 5 2.28 12.82 -1.31
CA ILE A 5 0.82 12.73 -1.41
C ILE A 5 0.39 11.26 -1.58
N ASP A 6 -0.81 10.91 -1.16
CA ASP A 6 -1.48 9.66 -1.54
C ASP A 6 -2.69 9.96 -2.44
N ILE A 7 -2.88 9.14 -3.46
CA ILE A 7 -3.93 9.33 -4.47
C ILE A 7 -4.56 8.01 -4.91
N SER A 8 -5.71 8.12 -5.55
CA SER A 8 -6.55 7.04 -6.08
C SER A 8 -7.43 7.59 -7.20
N GLU A 9 -8.36 6.78 -7.71
CA GLU A 9 -9.38 7.22 -8.67
C GLU A 9 -10.18 8.45 -8.24
N TRP A 10 -10.28 8.73 -6.93
CA TRP A 10 -11.00 9.88 -6.40
C TRP A 10 -10.39 11.23 -6.83
N GLN A 11 -9.11 11.26 -7.21
CA GLN A 11 -8.47 12.45 -7.76
C GLN A 11 -8.69 12.60 -9.28
N GLY A 12 -9.14 11.55 -9.98
CA GLY A 12 -9.27 11.55 -11.42
C GLY A 12 -7.94 11.82 -12.13
N HIS A 13 -7.93 12.68 -13.14
CA HIS A 13 -6.69 13.10 -13.81
C HIS A 13 -5.88 14.07 -12.93
N VAL A 14 -4.57 13.85 -12.84
CA VAL A 14 -3.66 14.63 -11.99
C VAL A 14 -2.51 15.21 -12.83
N ASP A 15 -2.24 16.50 -12.70
CA ASP A 15 -1.03 17.11 -13.27
C ASP A 15 0.18 16.84 -12.38
N PHE A 16 0.91 15.76 -12.68
CA PHE A 16 2.09 15.38 -11.91
C PHE A 16 3.28 16.34 -12.05
N ASN A 17 3.33 17.16 -13.10
CA ASN A 17 4.35 18.20 -13.22
C ASN A 17 4.06 19.34 -12.26
N ALA A 18 2.80 19.77 -12.15
CA ALA A 18 2.38 20.74 -11.13
C ALA A 18 2.60 20.19 -9.71
N VAL A 19 2.27 18.91 -9.47
CA VAL A 19 2.57 18.23 -8.19
C VAL A 19 4.06 18.30 -7.89
N LYS A 20 4.93 17.92 -8.83
CA LYS A 20 6.39 18.00 -8.66
C LYS A 20 6.86 19.43 -8.37
N ALA A 21 6.34 20.41 -9.10
CA ALA A 21 6.68 21.82 -8.96
C ALA A 21 6.27 22.41 -7.59
N SER A 22 5.22 21.88 -6.96
CA SER A 22 4.80 22.27 -5.61
C SER A 22 5.73 21.78 -4.50
N GLY A 23 6.76 20.99 -4.84
CA GLY A 23 7.76 20.50 -3.90
C GLY A 23 7.55 19.05 -3.43
N VAL A 24 6.47 18.39 -3.88
CA VAL A 24 6.21 16.96 -3.64
C VAL A 24 7.34 16.11 -4.21
N LYS A 25 7.78 15.11 -3.44
CA LYS A 25 8.90 14.22 -3.79
C LYS A 25 8.46 12.81 -4.11
N PHE A 26 7.39 12.34 -3.48
CA PHE A 26 6.85 11.00 -3.72
C PHE A 26 5.32 10.99 -3.78
N VAL A 27 4.77 9.94 -4.39
CA VAL A 27 3.34 9.64 -4.43
C VAL A 27 3.08 8.18 -4.05
N LEU A 28 2.09 7.95 -3.19
CA LEU A 28 1.53 6.62 -2.94
C LEU A 28 0.23 6.47 -3.72
N ILE A 29 0.18 5.53 -4.65
CA ILE A 29 -0.97 5.37 -5.56
C ILE A 29 -1.77 4.13 -5.14
N ARG A 30 -3.08 4.22 -5.02
CA ARG A 30 -3.92 3.05 -4.78
C ARG A 30 -3.79 2.10 -5.96
N ALA A 31 -3.29 0.89 -5.73
CA ALA A 31 -3.23 -0.15 -6.74
C ALA A 31 -4.62 -0.76 -6.97
N GLY A 32 -5.41 -0.87 -5.92
CA GLY A 32 -6.75 -1.43 -5.96
C GLY A 32 -7.24 -1.73 -4.56
N TYR A 33 -8.29 -2.53 -4.48
CA TYR A 33 -8.97 -2.82 -3.23
C TYR A 33 -9.61 -4.21 -3.20
N GLY A 34 -9.84 -4.74 -2.01
CA GLY A 34 -10.57 -5.99 -1.83
C GLY A 34 -9.85 -7.22 -2.39
N ARG A 35 -10.62 -8.16 -2.94
CA ARG A 35 -10.25 -9.58 -3.03
C ARG A 35 -9.79 -10.03 -4.41
N SER A 36 -9.95 -9.20 -5.44
CA SER A 36 -9.70 -9.58 -6.83
C SER A 36 -8.85 -8.54 -7.56
N ALA A 37 -8.00 -9.01 -8.48
CA ALA A 37 -7.23 -8.13 -9.36
C ALA A 37 -8.12 -7.32 -10.32
N SER A 38 -9.37 -7.74 -10.54
CA SER A 38 -10.37 -6.96 -11.27
C SER A 38 -10.82 -5.69 -10.53
N GLN A 39 -10.54 -5.61 -9.22
CA GLN A 39 -10.77 -4.43 -8.38
C GLN A 39 -9.53 -3.53 -8.34
N VAL A 40 -8.82 -3.46 -9.48
CA VAL A 40 -7.78 -2.47 -9.73
C VAL A 40 -8.39 -1.07 -9.70
N ASP A 41 -7.67 -0.12 -9.10
CA ASP A 41 -8.07 1.29 -9.15
C ASP A 41 -8.02 1.79 -10.59
N HIS A 42 -9.09 2.46 -11.05
CA HIS A 42 -9.26 2.80 -12.46
C HIS A 42 -8.12 3.66 -13.02
N TYR A 43 -7.49 4.48 -12.19
CA TYR A 43 -6.40 5.37 -12.59
C TYR A 43 -5.00 4.84 -12.26
N PHE A 44 -4.86 3.68 -11.60
CA PHE A 44 -3.56 3.19 -11.11
C PHE A 44 -2.47 3.17 -12.18
N ALA A 45 -2.77 2.60 -13.35
CA ALA A 45 -1.79 2.47 -14.43
C ALA A 45 -1.40 3.84 -15.02
N GLU A 46 -2.37 4.75 -15.15
CA GLU A 46 -2.17 6.11 -15.65
C GLU A 46 -1.34 6.93 -14.65
N HIS A 47 -1.76 6.98 -13.39
CA HIS A 47 -1.06 7.70 -12.32
C HIS A 47 0.36 7.21 -12.15
N TYR A 48 0.58 5.88 -12.16
CA TYR A 48 1.92 5.32 -12.05
C TYR A 48 2.83 5.82 -13.19
N ALA A 49 2.34 5.73 -14.44
CA ALA A 49 3.12 6.11 -15.61
C ALA A 49 3.45 7.61 -15.60
N GLN A 50 2.46 8.45 -15.32
CA GLN A 50 2.63 9.90 -15.32
C GLN A 50 3.50 10.38 -14.14
N ALA A 51 3.35 9.81 -12.95
CA ALA A 51 4.19 10.14 -11.80
C ALA A 51 5.67 9.79 -12.04
N LYS A 52 5.95 8.59 -12.60
CA LYS A 52 7.31 8.20 -12.98
C LYS A 52 7.87 9.13 -14.06
N ALA A 53 7.07 9.50 -15.05
CA ALA A 53 7.48 10.43 -16.12
C ALA A 53 7.80 11.84 -15.58
N ALA A 54 7.06 12.32 -14.57
CA ALA A 54 7.34 13.58 -13.87
C ALA A 54 8.54 13.50 -12.91
N GLY A 55 9.21 12.35 -12.79
CA GLY A 55 10.36 12.15 -11.91
C GLY A 55 10.01 12.15 -10.42
N LEU A 56 8.78 11.75 -10.07
CA LEU A 56 8.39 11.48 -8.69
C LEU A 56 8.80 10.06 -8.28
N GLN A 57 9.12 9.89 -7.00
CA GLN A 57 9.28 8.56 -6.41
C GLN A 57 7.89 7.95 -6.19
N VAL A 58 7.70 6.67 -6.53
CA VAL A 58 6.38 6.04 -6.51
C VAL A 58 6.35 4.86 -5.55
N GLY A 59 5.34 4.84 -4.70
CA GLY A 59 4.89 3.66 -3.95
C GLY A 59 3.43 3.35 -4.28
N ALA A 60 2.89 2.28 -3.71
CA ALA A 60 1.48 1.94 -3.90
C ALA A 60 0.85 1.38 -2.64
N TYR A 61 -0.48 1.36 -2.58
CA TYR A 61 -1.22 0.75 -1.47
C TYR A 61 -2.40 -0.09 -1.96
N TRP A 62 -2.80 -1.06 -1.16
CA TRP A 62 -3.97 -1.91 -1.41
C TRP A 62 -4.97 -1.77 -0.26
N TYR A 63 -6.16 -1.25 -0.56
CA TYR A 63 -7.21 -1.04 0.42
C TYR A 63 -7.91 -2.36 0.76
N SER A 64 -7.86 -2.74 2.04
CA SER A 64 -8.24 -4.08 2.46
C SER A 64 -9.68 -4.17 2.99
N TYR A 65 -10.40 -5.20 2.53
CA TYR A 65 -11.68 -5.63 3.11
C TYR A 65 -11.54 -7.03 3.75
N ALA A 66 -10.33 -7.41 4.18
CA ALA A 66 -10.03 -8.73 4.69
C ALA A 66 -10.66 -8.99 6.06
N VAL A 67 -11.57 -9.97 6.14
CA VAL A 67 -12.22 -10.41 7.39
C VAL A 67 -11.48 -11.57 8.06
N SER A 68 -10.41 -12.06 7.43
CA SER A 68 -9.58 -13.13 7.93
C SER A 68 -8.15 -13.05 7.37
N PRO A 69 -7.17 -13.71 8.00
CA PRO A 69 -5.81 -13.83 7.45
C PRO A 69 -5.80 -14.47 6.05
N ALA A 70 -6.69 -15.42 5.78
CA ALA A 70 -6.81 -16.05 4.48
C ALA A 70 -7.28 -15.06 3.40
N ASP A 71 -8.21 -14.16 3.75
CA ASP A 71 -8.60 -13.07 2.88
C ASP A 71 -7.43 -12.11 2.65
N ALA A 72 -6.73 -11.67 3.69
CA ALA A 72 -5.59 -10.77 3.54
C ALA A 72 -4.50 -11.36 2.61
N ALA A 73 -4.29 -12.68 2.67
CA ALA A 73 -3.43 -13.39 1.73
C ALA A 73 -3.96 -13.41 0.28
N ASN A 74 -5.28 -13.54 0.08
CA ASN A 74 -5.91 -13.41 -1.24
C ASN A 74 -5.73 -11.99 -1.80
N GLU A 75 -6.01 -10.97 -0.98
CA GLU A 75 -5.86 -9.56 -1.35
C GLU A 75 -4.41 -9.22 -1.72
N ALA A 76 -3.44 -9.73 -0.97
CA ALA A 76 -2.02 -9.58 -1.29
C ALA A 76 -1.65 -10.17 -2.66
N ARG A 77 -2.24 -11.32 -3.05
CA ARG A 77 -2.05 -11.92 -4.39
C ARG A 77 -2.71 -11.09 -5.50
N ALA A 78 -3.92 -10.58 -5.24
CA ALA A 78 -4.60 -9.68 -6.17
C ALA A 78 -3.75 -8.42 -6.41
N CYS A 79 -3.24 -7.81 -5.33
CA CYS A 79 -2.32 -6.69 -5.39
C CYS A 79 -1.10 -7.00 -6.26
N LEU A 80 -0.38 -8.09 -5.98
CA LEU A 80 0.79 -8.49 -6.79
C LEU A 80 0.48 -8.64 -8.28
N THR A 81 -0.68 -9.20 -8.61
CA THR A 81 -1.13 -9.36 -9.99
C THR A 81 -1.31 -8.01 -10.68
N VAL A 82 -1.87 -7.03 -9.97
CA VAL A 82 -2.07 -5.65 -10.47
C VAL A 82 -0.75 -4.89 -10.60
N LEU A 83 0.13 -4.99 -9.60
CA LEU A 83 1.44 -4.34 -9.62
C LEU A 83 2.28 -4.81 -10.81
N GLY A 84 2.26 -6.12 -11.09
CA GLY A 84 3.05 -6.73 -12.15
C GLY A 84 4.56 -6.54 -11.93
N ASN A 85 5.31 -6.31 -13.00
CA ASN A 85 6.77 -6.11 -12.95
C ASN A 85 7.19 -4.63 -12.79
N ARG A 86 6.30 -3.78 -12.28
CA ARG A 86 6.60 -2.35 -12.09
C ARG A 86 7.64 -2.15 -10.99
N HIS A 87 8.47 -1.12 -11.15
CA HIS A 87 9.48 -0.75 -10.17
C HIS A 87 8.96 0.36 -9.25
N PHE A 88 8.97 0.10 -7.94
CA PHE A 88 8.55 1.05 -6.93
C PHE A 88 9.76 1.58 -6.15
N ASP A 89 9.81 2.90 -5.97
CA ASP A 89 10.85 3.57 -5.19
C ASP A 89 10.49 3.57 -3.69
N TYR A 90 9.19 3.40 -3.39
CA TYR A 90 8.64 3.28 -2.06
C TYR A 90 7.98 1.90 -1.85
N PRO A 91 7.85 1.49 -0.58
CA PRO A 91 6.98 0.41 -0.13
C PRO A 91 5.64 0.21 -0.85
N ILE A 92 5.16 -1.03 -0.80
CA ILE A 92 3.76 -1.37 -0.99
C ILE A 92 3.10 -1.45 0.39
N TYR A 93 1.99 -0.74 0.56
CA TYR A 93 1.26 -0.64 1.83
C TYR A 93 0.02 -1.53 1.80
N PHE A 94 -0.22 -2.27 2.88
CA PHE A 94 -1.51 -2.93 3.13
C PHE A 94 -2.34 -2.00 3.99
N ASP A 95 -3.41 -1.46 3.42
CA ASP A 95 -4.17 -0.38 4.00
C ASP A 95 -5.42 -0.93 4.72
N LEU A 96 -5.42 -0.77 6.04
CA LEU A 96 -6.48 -1.21 6.94
C LEU A 96 -7.15 0.03 7.49
N GLU A 97 -8.44 0.22 7.20
CA GLU A 97 -9.20 1.39 7.66
C GLU A 97 -10.58 1.03 8.20
N GLU A 98 -11.02 -0.20 8.02
CA GLU A 98 -12.38 -0.57 8.36
C GLU A 98 -12.59 -0.63 9.87
N LYS A 99 -13.64 0.05 10.35
CA LYS A 99 -13.99 0.06 11.78
C LYS A 99 -14.15 -1.35 12.35
N TRP A 100 -14.69 -2.27 11.56
CA TRP A 100 -14.86 -3.66 11.97
C TRP A 100 -13.54 -4.42 12.05
N GLN A 101 -12.53 -4.08 11.23
CA GLN A 101 -11.19 -4.67 11.38
C GLN A 101 -10.60 -4.27 12.73
N PHE A 102 -10.71 -2.99 13.10
CA PHE A 102 -10.20 -2.48 14.36
C PHE A 102 -11.01 -2.93 15.59
N ALA A 103 -12.32 -3.15 15.44
CA ALA A 103 -13.17 -3.64 16.51
C ALA A 103 -12.78 -5.06 16.98
N ASN A 104 -12.13 -5.85 16.11
CA ASN A 104 -11.58 -7.18 16.46
C ASN A 104 -10.24 -7.09 17.21
N GLY A 105 -9.71 -5.89 17.44
CA GLY A 105 -8.53 -5.62 18.25
C GLY A 105 -7.20 -5.81 17.51
N ARG A 106 -6.12 -5.37 18.16
CA ARG A 106 -4.77 -5.32 17.59
C ARG A 106 -4.27 -6.68 17.08
N ASN A 107 -4.51 -7.76 17.83
CA ASN A 107 -4.05 -9.10 17.43
C ASN A 107 -4.67 -9.57 16.11
N PHE A 108 -5.92 -9.19 15.86
CA PHE A 108 -6.59 -9.49 14.60
C PHE A 108 -5.95 -8.70 13.46
N CYS A 109 -5.78 -7.38 13.61
CA CYS A 109 -5.09 -6.55 12.61
C CYS A 109 -3.67 -7.06 12.32
N ASP A 110 -2.90 -7.41 13.36
CA ASP A 110 -1.57 -7.98 13.22
C ASP A 110 -1.58 -9.30 12.44
N SER A 111 -2.63 -10.13 12.60
CA SER A 111 -2.78 -11.38 11.85
C SER A 111 -3.06 -11.14 10.36
N LEU A 112 -3.84 -10.10 10.02
CA LEU A 112 -4.09 -9.70 8.64
C LEU A 112 -2.79 -9.22 7.97
N VAL A 113 -2.05 -8.34 8.67
CA VAL A 113 -0.77 -7.81 8.17
C VAL A 113 0.26 -8.93 8.01
N LYS A 114 0.40 -9.82 8.99
CA LYS A 114 1.33 -10.95 8.89
C LYS A 114 1.00 -11.84 7.69
N ALA A 115 -0.28 -12.08 7.43
CA ALA A 115 -0.70 -12.88 6.29
C ALA A 115 -0.43 -12.20 4.95
N SER A 116 -0.66 -10.88 4.82
CA SER A 116 -0.33 -10.16 3.57
C SER A 116 1.18 -10.09 3.33
N VAL A 117 1.96 -9.77 4.38
CA VAL A 117 3.43 -9.71 4.33
C VAL A 117 4.07 -11.07 3.98
N ALA A 118 3.52 -12.18 4.48
CA ALA A 118 4.04 -13.52 4.17
C ALA A 118 4.00 -13.86 2.67
N PHE A 119 3.08 -13.25 1.91
CA PHE A 119 3.02 -13.40 0.45
C PHE A 119 3.96 -12.43 -0.27
N TRP A 120 4.07 -11.19 0.22
CA TRP A 120 4.92 -10.17 -0.38
C TRP A 120 6.42 -10.40 -0.15
N ASN A 121 6.82 -10.97 0.99
CA ASN A 121 8.24 -11.33 1.26
C ASN A 121 8.80 -12.40 0.29
N ARG A 122 7.95 -13.12 -0.45
CA ARG A 122 8.39 -14.09 -1.47
C ARG A 122 8.73 -13.44 -2.82
N MET A 123 8.36 -12.17 -3.03
CA MET A 123 8.61 -11.44 -4.27
C MET A 123 9.22 -10.08 -3.95
N VAL A 124 10.55 -10.06 -3.80
CA VAL A 124 11.39 -8.84 -3.74
C VAL A 124 11.21 -8.02 -2.45
N ALA A 125 12.29 -7.33 -2.03
CA ALA A 125 12.45 -6.57 -0.79
C ALA A 125 11.48 -5.37 -0.64
N MET A 126 10.18 -5.63 -0.59
CA MET A 126 9.17 -4.62 -0.33
C MET A 126 9.04 -4.46 1.18
N ARG A 127 9.52 -3.33 1.72
CA ARG A 127 9.23 -2.96 3.10
C ARG A 127 7.75 -2.62 3.17
N VAL A 128 6.95 -3.41 3.88
CA VAL A 128 5.52 -3.14 4.04
C VAL A 128 5.35 -2.22 5.23
N TYR A 129 4.75 -1.05 5.00
CA TYR A 129 4.38 -0.14 6.07
C TYR A 129 2.86 -0.11 6.17
N ILE A 130 2.36 -0.03 7.40
CA ILE A 130 0.93 0.15 7.68
C ILE A 130 0.70 1.66 7.63
N PHE A 131 -0.09 2.14 6.67
CA PHE A 131 -0.64 3.48 6.74
C PHE A 131 -1.99 3.35 7.47
N LEU A 132 -2.17 4.11 8.55
CA LEU A 132 -3.34 4.04 9.41
C LEU A 132 -3.99 5.41 9.32
N VAL A 133 -4.91 5.58 8.38
CA VAL A 133 -5.64 6.84 8.22
C VAL A 133 -6.83 6.81 9.19
N HIS A 134 -6.83 7.80 10.09
CA HIS A 134 -7.93 8.18 10.98
C HIS A 134 -8.26 7.22 12.16
N HIS A 135 -7.54 7.42 13.28
CA HIS A 135 -7.94 7.27 14.71
C HIS A 135 -7.06 6.42 15.63
N CYS A 136 -5.90 5.92 15.21
CA CYS A 136 -4.96 5.34 16.16
C CYS A 136 -3.51 5.75 15.84
N LYS A 137 -2.95 6.66 16.66
CA LYS A 137 -1.51 6.93 16.69
C LYS A 137 -0.79 5.64 17.09
N ILE A 138 -0.21 4.93 16.13
CA ILE A 138 0.85 3.96 16.42
C ILE A 138 2.17 4.72 16.30
N THR A 139 2.68 5.16 17.44
CA THR A 139 4.07 5.59 17.60
C THR A 139 4.97 4.37 17.33
N SER A 140 5.83 4.49 16.30
CA SER A 140 7.07 3.73 16.09
C SER A 140 7.04 2.23 16.46
N LEU A 141 6.90 1.36 15.46
CA LEU A 141 6.93 -0.09 15.66
C LEU A 141 8.36 -0.65 15.42
N PRO A 142 9.06 -1.15 16.45
CA PRO A 142 10.26 -1.98 16.31
C PRO A 142 9.95 -3.43 15.86
N LEU A 143 8.83 -3.67 15.18
CA LEU A 143 8.46 -5.01 14.67
C LEU A 143 9.21 -5.41 13.40
N LEU A 144 10.04 -4.52 12.85
CA LEU A 144 10.83 -4.80 11.63
C LEU A 144 12.04 -5.72 11.91
N LEU A 145 12.54 -5.80 13.15
CA LEU A 145 13.79 -6.53 13.42
C LEU A 145 13.61 -8.04 13.63
N SER A 146 12.47 -8.49 14.15
CA SER A 146 12.29 -9.91 14.51
C SER A 146 12.10 -10.83 13.30
N VAL A 147 11.64 -10.33 12.16
CA VAL A 147 11.42 -11.15 10.96
C VAL A 147 12.68 -11.23 10.07
N MET A 148 13.68 -10.37 10.30
CA MET A 148 14.95 -10.40 9.54
C MET A 148 16.05 -11.24 10.19
N GLN A 149 15.84 -11.79 11.39
CA GLN A 149 16.86 -12.57 12.13
C GLN A 149 16.62 -14.09 12.14
N SER A 150 15.65 -14.59 11.36
CA SER A 150 15.37 -16.04 11.24
C SER A 150 15.65 -16.60 9.84
N GLY A 151 16.54 -15.93 9.09
CA GLY A 151 17.19 -16.48 7.89
C GLY A 151 18.60 -16.94 8.21
#